data_AF-A0AAD7A4H8-F1
#
_entry.id   AF-A0AAD7A4H8-F1
#
_cell.length_a   1.000
_cell.length_b   1.000
_cell.length_c   1.000
_cell.angle_alpha   90.00
_cell.angle_beta   90.00
_cell.angle_gamma   90.00
#
_symmetry.space_group_name_H-M   'P 1'
#
loop_
_entity.id
_entity.type
_entity.pdbx_description
1 polymer ?
#
loop_
_entity_poly.entity_id
_entity_poly.type
_entity_poly.pdbx_seq_one_letter_code
_entity_poly.pdbx_strand_id
1 'polypeptide(L)'
;MGPWLVKGQSFAMVDRTVDLGLSSTSTSGILGFCFPSVAAIPTNVGQTLLASLMSLFPPPLQCFAFWLSRDANRAGSLTIGTLDFTLVPNPALIANFSVVRTGHEFDYWKLPLLHLTIDDQLFTLSSSRIPGAANPIAVLDTGTTLILGPFADVKALYATLGSAARYDSDIGYQVLCKHAVIIGFVFGFPAREFRLHPADIAWAEGGTEDEWCTGGIQANDNVNSGDWLLGDCFLRNVYAIHCYSPPSIGLLSMTTFPEALEEFRAERGDDGEDGGDGDDDSDLVSAVVDGSDRWATATGYVKRWEQPPSGTAARVFGTVAGGFGFVVGGIGAASWRFWRGV
;
A
#
# COMPACT_ATOMS: atom_id res chain seq x y z
N MET A 1 9.46 18.58 -11.74
CA MET A 1 8.80 17.93 -10.59
C MET A 1 9.07 18.77 -9.37
N GLY A 2 8.05 19.45 -8.83
CA GLY A 2 8.28 20.59 -7.95
C GLY A 2 9.18 21.63 -8.65
N PRO A 3 10.22 22.16 -7.98
CA PRO A 3 11.15 23.13 -8.59
C PRO A 3 12.18 22.48 -9.55
N TRP A 4 12.26 21.16 -9.62
CA TRP A 4 13.33 20.45 -10.33
C TRP A 4 13.02 20.25 -11.82
N LEU A 5 13.96 20.62 -12.69
CA LEU A 5 13.90 20.42 -14.13
C LEU A 5 14.83 19.26 -14.54
N VAL A 6 14.26 18.18 -15.04
CA VAL A 6 15.01 17.07 -15.67
C VAL A 6 14.89 17.21 -17.19
N LYS A 7 16.02 17.35 -17.88
CA LYS A 7 16.06 17.41 -19.35
C LYS A 7 16.24 16.01 -19.94
N GLY A 8 15.61 15.76 -21.09
CA GLY A 8 15.75 14.48 -21.80
C GLY A 8 15.13 13.28 -21.07
N GLN A 9 14.20 13.51 -20.14
CA GLN A 9 13.53 12.43 -19.43
C GLN A 9 12.71 11.57 -20.40
N SER A 10 12.94 10.26 -20.35
CA SER A 10 12.13 9.29 -21.10
C SER A 10 10.82 9.01 -20.36
N PHE A 11 9.73 8.96 -21.10
CA PHE A 11 8.41 8.57 -20.62
C PHE A 11 7.86 7.48 -21.53
N ALA A 12 7.20 6.48 -20.94
CA ALA A 12 6.44 5.51 -21.72
C ALA A 12 5.11 6.15 -22.13
N MET A 13 4.90 6.34 -23.44
CA MET A 13 3.59 6.73 -23.95
C MET A 13 2.67 5.52 -23.96
N VAL A 14 1.44 5.71 -23.51
CA VAL A 14 0.48 4.62 -23.30
C VAL A 14 -0.57 4.67 -24.39
N ASP A 15 -0.63 3.62 -25.22
CA ASP A 15 -1.66 3.45 -26.25
C ASP A 15 -2.91 2.74 -25.72
N ARG A 16 -2.77 1.94 -24.67
CA ARG A 16 -3.84 1.18 -24.03
C ARG A 16 -3.59 1.05 -22.53
N THR A 17 -4.64 1.26 -21.75
CA THR A 17 -4.68 0.92 -20.32
C THR A 17 -5.67 -0.22 -20.10
N VAL A 18 -5.40 -1.03 -19.10
CA VAL A 18 -6.30 -2.07 -18.59
C VAL A 18 -6.26 -1.95 -17.07
N ASP A 19 -7.42 -1.91 -16.43
CA ASP A 19 -7.59 -1.95 -14.97
C ASP A 19 -6.83 -0.87 -14.16
N LEU A 20 -6.41 0.23 -14.79
CA LEU A 20 -5.75 1.34 -14.08
C LEU A 20 -6.72 2.40 -13.53
N GLY A 21 -7.99 2.37 -13.95
CA GLY A 21 -8.99 3.35 -13.50
C GLY A 21 -8.61 4.82 -13.76
N LEU A 22 -7.72 5.10 -14.73
CA LEU A 22 -7.24 6.47 -14.98
C LEU A 22 -8.36 7.41 -15.44
N SER A 23 -9.42 6.89 -16.05
CA SER A 23 -10.57 7.69 -16.48
C SER A 23 -11.54 8.02 -15.34
N SER A 24 -11.54 7.23 -14.27
CA SER A 24 -12.39 7.43 -13.09
C SER A 24 -11.66 8.13 -11.93
N THR A 25 -10.33 8.15 -11.97
CA THR A 25 -9.49 8.92 -11.05
C THR A 25 -9.01 10.18 -11.76
N SER A 26 -8.76 11.29 -11.06
CA SER A 26 -8.17 12.51 -11.67
C SER A 26 -6.68 12.33 -12.04
N THR A 27 -6.26 11.09 -12.35
CA THR A 27 -4.88 10.67 -12.54
C THR A 27 -4.56 10.54 -14.03
N SER A 28 -3.60 11.34 -14.52
CA SER A 28 -3.20 11.32 -15.92
C SER A 28 -2.13 10.27 -16.27
N GLY A 29 -1.57 9.58 -15.27
CA GLY A 29 -0.51 8.58 -15.45
C GLY A 29 0.22 8.25 -14.15
N ILE A 30 1.30 7.47 -14.27
CA ILE A 30 2.10 6.99 -13.14
C ILE A 30 3.54 7.49 -13.29
N LEU A 31 4.13 7.93 -12.19
CA LEU A 31 5.56 8.24 -12.10
C LEU A 31 6.23 7.14 -11.27
N GLY A 32 7.06 6.32 -11.92
CA GLY A 32 7.78 5.22 -11.27
C GLY A 32 8.97 5.70 -10.45
N PHE A 33 8.99 5.33 -9.17
CA PHE A 33 10.04 5.66 -8.20
C PHE A 33 10.78 4.43 -7.67
N CYS A 34 10.62 3.26 -8.30
CA CYS A 34 11.44 2.07 -8.03
C CYS A 34 12.79 2.13 -8.76
N PHE A 35 13.68 1.18 -8.45
CA PHE A 35 15.01 1.13 -9.05
C PHE A 35 14.95 0.84 -10.56
N PRO A 36 15.97 1.24 -11.34
CA PRO A 36 15.97 1.06 -12.80
C PRO A 36 15.82 -0.38 -13.29
N SER A 37 16.21 -1.38 -12.50
CA SER A 37 16.20 -2.80 -12.86
C SER A 37 14.79 -3.35 -13.15
N VAL A 38 13.74 -2.71 -12.61
CA VAL A 38 12.33 -3.10 -12.83
C VAL A 38 11.59 -2.17 -13.79
N ALA A 39 12.29 -1.23 -14.43
CA ALA A 39 11.69 -0.34 -15.40
C ALA A 39 11.46 -1.05 -16.74
N ALA A 40 10.28 -0.81 -17.33
CA ALA A 40 10.01 -1.25 -18.71
C ALA A 40 10.77 -0.42 -19.77
N ILE A 41 11.29 0.75 -19.39
CA ILE A 41 12.14 1.58 -20.27
C ILE A 41 13.52 0.92 -20.36
N PRO A 42 13.96 0.45 -21.55
CA PRO A 42 15.28 -0.14 -21.68
C PRO A 42 16.40 0.86 -21.38
N THR A 43 17.46 0.42 -20.73
CA THR A 43 18.58 1.29 -20.29
C THR A 43 19.32 1.96 -21.45
N ASN A 44 19.27 1.39 -22.65
CA ASN A 44 19.82 1.97 -23.87
C ASN A 44 18.90 3.01 -24.53
N VAL A 45 17.63 3.09 -24.13
CA VAL A 45 16.66 4.08 -24.62
C VAL A 45 16.67 5.31 -23.73
N GLY A 46 16.74 5.13 -22.40
CA GLY A 46 16.79 6.24 -21.48
C GLY A 46 16.88 5.83 -20.02
N GLN A 47 16.85 6.84 -19.15
CA GLN A 47 16.92 6.66 -17.69
C GLN A 47 15.54 6.78 -17.05
N THR A 48 15.31 6.04 -15.97
CA THR A 48 14.13 6.23 -15.11
C THR A 48 14.10 7.61 -14.49
N LEU A 49 12.90 8.12 -14.18
CA LEU A 49 12.75 9.39 -13.48
C LEU A 49 13.51 9.42 -12.15
N LEU A 50 13.48 8.34 -11.36
CA LEU A 50 14.25 8.24 -10.12
C LEU A 50 15.73 8.51 -10.37
N ALA A 51 16.39 7.73 -11.23
CA ALA A 51 17.81 7.90 -11.53
C ALA A 51 18.15 9.32 -12.02
N SER A 52 17.33 9.88 -12.91
CA SER A 52 17.52 11.25 -13.40
C SER A 52 17.41 12.28 -12.28
N LEU A 53 16.43 12.16 -11.38
CA LEU A 53 16.27 13.06 -10.24
C LEU A 53 17.43 12.93 -9.26
N MET A 54 17.82 11.70 -8.92
CA MET A 54 18.93 11.45 -7.99
C MET A 54 20.25 12.02 -8.54
N SER A 55 20.46 12.00 -9.86
CA SER A 55 21.65 12.58 -10.49
C SER A 55 21.81 14.10 -10.29
N LEU A 56 20.74 14.80 -9.89
CA LEU A 56 20.79 16.23 -9.60
C LEU A 56 21.45 16.55 -8.25
N PHE A 57 21.66 15.54 -7.40
CA PHE A 57 22.14 15.72 -6.03
C PHE A 57 23.42 14.93 -5.77
N PRO A 58 24.38 15.49 -5.03
CA PRO A 58 25.49 14.70 -4.50
C PRO A 58 25.02 13.80 -3.34
N PRO A 59 25.67 12.66 -3.08
CA PRO A 59 25.49 11.96 -1.80
C PRO A 59 25.78 12.91 -0.62
N PRO A 60 25.01 12.85 0.49
CA PRO A 60 23.92 11.93 0.80
C PRO A 60 22.52 12.45 0.39
N LEU A 61 22.42 13.55 -0.37
CA LEU A 61 21.15 14.18 -0.73
C LEU A 61 20.42 13.50 -1.89
N GLN A 62 20.90 12.34 -2.34
CA GLN A 62 20.22 11.51 -3.33
C GLN A 62 19.06 10.76 -2.67
N CYS A 63 18.08 11.51 -2.17
CA CYS A 63 16.89 10.96 -1.53
C CYS A 63 15.63 11.66 -2.01
N PHE A 64 14.51 10.95 -1.97
CA PHE A 64 13.18 11.56 -1.96
C PHE A 64 12.46 11.15 -0.69
N ALA A 65 11.53 11.96 -0.24
CA ALA A 65 10.75 11.65 0.95
C ALA A 65 9.30 12.08 0.76
N PHE A 66 8.39 11.39 1.42
CA PHE A 66 6.97 11.69 1.30
C PHE A 66 6.21 11.39 2.58
N TRP A 67 5.05 12.02 2.68
CA TRP A 67 4.01 11.67 3.63
C TRP A 67 2.65 11.78 2.95
N LEU A 68 1.80 10.79 3.20
CA LEU A 68 0.45 10.71 2.67
C LEU A 68 -0.54 11.18 3.74
N SER A 69 -1.37 12.17 3.41
CA SER A 69 -2.40 12.66 4.33
C SER A 69 -3.59 11.71 4.35
N ARG A 70 -4.18 11.53 5.55
CA ARG A 70 -5.53 10.96 5.71
C ARG A 70 -6.64 11.98 5.50
N ASP A 71 -6.37 13.24 5.87
CA ASP A 71 -7.33 14.33 5.71
C ASP A 71 -7.31 14.81 4.26
N ALA A 72 -8.44 14.68 3.59
CA ALA A 72 -8.65 15.13 2.21
C ALA A 72 -8.44 16.64 2.02
N ASN A 73 -8.54 17.43 3.10
CA ASN A 73 -8.31 18.87 3.08
C ASN A 73 -6.86 19.27 3.34
N ARG A 74 -6.02 18.32 3.78
CA ARG A 74 -4.60 18.53 4.02
C ARG A 74 -3.79 17.86 2.92
N ALA A 75 -3.00 18.67 2.22
CA ALA A 75 -2.09 18.14 1.20
C ALA A 75 -1.04 17.20 1.84
N GLY A 76 -0.73 16.11 1.14
CA GLY A 76 0.46 15.32 1.42
C GLY A 76 1.74 16.10 1.07
N SER A 77 2.89 15.50 1.37
CA SER A 77 4.22 16.09 1.09
C SER A 77 5.03 15.14 0.23
N LEU A 78 5.76 15.70 -0.75
CA LEU A 78 6.75 14.98 -1.54
C LEU A 78 7.94 15.91 -1.78
N THR A 79 9.08 15.55 -1.21
CA THR A 79 10.33 16.30 -1.29
C THR A 79 11.40 15.48 -2.01
N ILE A 80 12.32 16.18 -2.67
CA ILE A 80 13.45 15.57 -3.39
C ILE A 80 14.70 16.34 -2.97
N GLY A 81 15.71 15.62 -2.48
CA GLY A 81 16.96 16.17 -1.97
C GLY A 81 16.87 16.92 -0.65
N THR A 82 15.70 16.93 -0.01
CA THR A 82 15.45 17.58 1.29
C THR A 82 14.35 16.85 2.04
N LEU A 83 14.23 17.15 3.34
CA LEU A 83 13.08 16.77 4.17
C LEU A 83 12.06 17.91 4.23
N ASP A 84 10.84 17.57 4.60
CA ASP A 84 9.82 18.53 5.02
C ASP A 84 9.97 18.77 6.52
N PHE A 85 10.71 19.82 6.89
CA PHE A 85 11.00 20.13 8.30
C PHE A 85 9.77 20.61 9.09
N THR A 86 8.63 20.86 8.43
CA THR A 86 7.37 21.12 9.13
C THR A 86 6.76 19.83 9.69
N LEU A 87 7.00 18.69 9.03
CA LEU A 87 6.61 17.35 9.47
C LEU A 87 7.70 16.66 10.29
N VAL A 88 8.97 16.98 10.01
CA VAL A 88 10.15 16.40 10.66
C VAL A 88 10.95 17.48 11.38
N PRO A 89 10.44 18.02 12.51
CA PRO A 89 11.16 19.04 13.26
C PRO A 89 12.44 18.48 13.91
N ASN A 90 12.50 17.16 14.16
CA ASN A 90 13.67 16.49 14.71
C ASN A 90 14.05 15.26 13.85
N PRO A 91 14.97 15.42 12.88
CA PRO A 91 15.45 14.32 12.03
C PRO A 91 16.12 13.17 12.78
N ALA A 92 16.58 13.37 14.04
CA ALA A 92 17.20 12.32 14.83
C ALA A 92 16.22 11.20 15.23
N LEU A 93 14.91 11.42 15.10
CA LEU A 93 13.88 10.42 15.38
C LEU A 93 13.63 9.46 14.20
N ILE A 94 14.23 9.71 13.03
CA ILE A 94 14.10 8.83 11.87
C ILE A 94 14.85 7.52 12.13
N ALA A 95 14.14 6.41 12.07
CA ALA A 95 14.75 5.09 12.06
C ALA A 95 15.22 4.76 10.64
N ASN A 96 16.52 4.51 10.47
CA ASN A 96 17.13 4.23 9.17
C ASN A 96 17.40 2.74 9.02
N PHE A 97 17.05 2.20 7.85
CA PHE A 97 17.22 0.81 7.49
C PHE A 97 17.92 0.68 6.15
N SER A 98 18.79 -0.31 6.00
CA SER A 98 19.33 -0.68 4.69
C SER A 98 18.25 -1.37 3.86
N VAL A 99 18.17 -1.02 2.57
CA VAL A 99 17.27 -1.70 1.64
C VAL A 99 17.75 -3.14 1.42
N VAL A 100 16.82 -4.08 1.41
CA VAL A 100 17.11 -5.49 1.08
C VAL A 100 17.20 -5.66 -0.43
N ARG A 101 18.25 -6.33 -0.88
CA ARG A 101 18.41 -6.73 -2.27
C ARG A 101 18.04 -8.20 -2.45
N THR A 102 17.06 -8.49 -3.30
CA THR A 102 16.71 -9.86 -3.70
C THR A 102 17.30 -10.11 -5.09
N GLY A 103 18.41 -10.83 -5.16
CA GLY A 103 19.16 -11.04 -6.41
C GLY A 103 20.38 -10.12 -6.58
N HIS A 104 20.74 -9.82 -7.82
CA HIS A 104 21.98 -9.13 -8.16
C HIS A 104 21.87 -7.59 -8.09
N GLU A 105 20.69 -7.03 -8.32
CA GLU A 105 20.42 -5.59 -8.34
C GLU A 105 19.30 -5.23 -7.36
N PHE A 106 19.28 -3.97 -6.91
CA PHE A 106 18.13 -3.43 -6.19
C PHE A 106 16.98 -3.24 -7.18
N ASP A 107 15.79 -3.63 -6.79
CA ASP A 107 14.59 -3.68 -7.62
C ASP A 107 13.45 -2.83 -7.03
N TYR A 108 13.06 -3.11 -5.79
CA TYR A 108 12.05 -2.36 -5.05
C TYR A 108 12.59 -1.86 -3.70
N TRP A 109 11.84 -0.96 -3.08
CA TRP A 109 12.12 -0.44 -1.75
C TRP A 109 11.68 -1.44 -0.68
N LYS A 110 12.62 -2.30 -0.27
CA LYS A 110 12.36 -3.49 0.56
C LYS A 110 12.97 -3.40 1.95
N LEU A 111 12.23 -3.83 2.95
CA LEU A 111 12.69 -4.02 4.33
C LEU A 111 12.41 -5.43 4.83
N PRO A 112 13.26 -5.99 5.72
CA PRO A 112 12.91 -7.22 6.41
C PRO A 112 11.85 -6.91 7.48
N LEU A 113 10.72 -7.59 7.40
CA LEU A 113 9.62 -7.55 8.36
C LEU A 113 9.80 -8.70 9.35
N LEU A 114 10.00 -8.37 10.63
CA LEU A 114 10.33 -9.36 11.66
C LEU A 114 9.09 -10.05 12.21
N HIS A 115 8.09 -9.26 12.58
CA HIS A 115 6.82 -9.70 13.12
C HIS A 115 5.83 -8.54 13.09
N LEU A 116 4.57 -8.86 13.38
CA LEU A 116 3.56 -7.85 13.70
C LEU A 116 3.33 -7.81 15.21
N THR A 117 2.67 -6.77 15.66
CA THR A 117 2.03 -6.72 16.96
C THR A 117 0.54 -6.49 16.77
N ILE A 118 -0.29 -7.11 17.61
CA ILE A 118 -1.73 -6.90 17.67
C ILE A 118 -2.05 -6.60 19.13
N ASP A 119 -2.52 -5.39 19.41
CA ASP A 119 -2.77 -4.88 20.76
C ASP A 119 -1.59 -5.13 21.71
N ASP A 120 -0.40 -4.71 21.25
CA ASP A 120 0.89 -4.88 21.93
C ASP A 120 1.36 -6.34 22.14
N GLN A 121 0.62 -7.33 21.63
CA GLN A 121 1.02 -8.74 21.66
C GLN A 121 1.78 -9.14 20.39
N LEU A 122 2.83 -9.95 20.55
CA LEU A 122 3.62 -10.48 19.44
C LEU A 122 2.76 -11.37 18.52
N PHE A 123 2.74 -11.04 17.23
CA PHE A 123 2.16 -11.88 16.18
C PHE A 123 3.26 -12.36 15.23
N THR A 124 3.50 -13.68 15.24
CA THR A 124 4.56 -14.30 14.43
C THR A 124 4.09 -14.51 13.00
N LEU A 125 4.94 -14.15 12.03
CA LEU A 125 4.69 -14.33 10.61
C LEU A 125 5.17 -15.69 10.10
N SER A 126 4.55 -16.16 9.03
CA SER A 126 5.02 -17.31 8.26
C SER A 126 6.42 -17.08 7.68
N SER A 127 7.11 -18.16 7.32
CA SER A 127 8.43 -18.07 6.69
C SER A 127 8.35 -17.39 5.32
N SER A 128 9.37 -16.59 4.99
CA SER A 128 9.46 -15.94 3.68
C SER A 128 9.47 -16.95 2.53
N ARG A 129 8.77 -16.61 1.45
CA ARG A 129 8.81 -17.32 0.17
C ARG A 129 10.00 -16.89 -0.69
N ILE A 130 10.70 -15.81 -0.31
CA ILE A 130 11.86 -15.30 -1.02
C ILE A 130 13.09 -16.16 -0.68
N PRO A 131 13.73 -16.80 -1.68
CA PRO A 131 14.88 -17.67 -1.43
C PRO A 131 16.02 -16.95 -0.69
N GLY A 132 16.45 -17.56 0.43
CA GLY A 132 17.56 -17.05 1.24
C GLY A 132 17.20 -15.90 2.19
N ALA A 133 15.95 -15.44 2.22
CA ALA A 133 15.51 -14.45 3.19
C ALA A 133 15.29 -15.10 4.57
N ALA A 134 15.89 -14.50 5.61
CA ALA A 134 15.73 -14.98 6.99
C ALA A 134 14.40 -14.57 7.64
N ASN A 135 13.76 -13.52 7.12
CA ASN A 135 12.48 -12.99 7.57
C ASN A 135 11.65 -12.61 6.33
N PRO A 136 10.31 -12.53 6.44
CA PRO A 136 9.48 -11.94 5.39
C PRO A 136 9.99 -10.60 4.91
N ILE A 137 9.85 -10.34 3.61
CA ILE A 137 10.30 -9.10 2.96
C ILE A 137 9.08 -8.25 2.61
N ALA A 138 9.05 -7.03 3.15
CA ALA A 138 8.02 -6.04 2.86
C ALA A 138 8.49 -5.03 1.83
N VAL A 139 7.68 -4.76 0.82
CA VAL A 139 7.87 -3.72 -0.20
C VAL A 139 7.01 -2.51 0.17
N LEU A 140 7.58 -1.31 0.23
CA LEU A 140 6.84 -0.07 0.45
C LEU A 140 6.40 0.49 -0.91
N ASP A 141 5.09 0.61 -1.14
CA ASP A 141 4.54 0.89 -2.48
C ASP A 141 3.36 1.88 -2.44
N THR A 142 3.62 3.14 -2.79
CA THR A 142 2.58 4.19 -2.95
C THR A 142 1.66 3.93 -4.16
N GLY A 143 1.93 2.91 -4.98
CA GLY A 143 1.05 2.46 -6.05
C GLY A 143 -0.10 1.58 -5.58
N THR A 144 -0.07 1.11 -4.33
CA THR A 144 -1.03 0.19 -3.74
C THR A 144 -1.80 0.87 -2.61
N THR A 145 -3.12 0.67 -2.54
CA THR A 145 -3.95 1.27 -1.49
C THR A 145 -3.86 0.51 -0.17
N LEU A 146 -4.12 -0.79 -0.19
CA LEU A 146 -4.17 -1.63 1.01
C LEU A 146 -2.80 -2.22 1.37
N ILE A 147 -2.72 -2.89 2.51
CA ILE A 147 -1.60 -3.78 2.83
C ILE A 147 -1.94 -5.18 2.31
N LEU A 148 -1.03 -5.80 1.57
CA LEU A 148 -1.20 -7.15 1.06
C LEU A 148 -0.19 -8.09 1.69
N GLY A 149 -0.64 -9.21 2.24
CA GLY A 149 0.21 -10.21 2.87
C GLY A 149 -0.13 -11.64 2.46
N PRO A 150 0.69 -12.63 2.86
CA PRO A 150 0.42 -14.04 2.60
C PRO A 150 -0.91 -14.47 3.20
N PHE A 151 -1.66 -15.32 2.48
CA PHE A 151 -2.99 -15.75 2.90
C PHE A 151 -3.01 -16.34 4.31
N ALA A 152 -2.01 -17.16 4.65
CA ALA A 152 -1.91 -17.80 5.97
C ALA A 152 -1.78 -16.78 7.11
N ASP A 153 -0.96 -15.75 6.92
CA ASP A 153 -0.72 -14.72 7.95
C ASP A 153 -1.94 -13.82 8.11
N VAL A 154 -2.52 -13.37 7.00
CA VAL A 154 -3.70 -12.50 7.03
C VAL A 154 -4.90 -13.23 7.62
N LYS A 155 -5.12 -14.51 7.25
CA LYS A 155 -6.17 -15.33 7.86
C LYS A 155 -5.99 -15.47 9.37
N ALA A 156 -4.75 -15.74 9.81
CA ALA A 156 -4.44 -15.87 11.23
C ALA A 156 -4.64 -14.55 11.99
N LEU A 157 -4.30 -13.42 11.37
CA LEU A 157 -4.52 -12.08 11.93
C LEU A 157 -6.01 -11.80 12.12
N TYR A 158 -6.85 -11.96 11.09
CA TYR A 158 -8.29 -11.70 11.25
C TYR A 158 -8.97 -12.66 12.21
N ALA A 159 -8.46 -13.89 12.35
CA ALA A 159 -8.95 -14.83 13.36
C ALA A 159 -8.73 -14.34 14.80
N THR A 160 -7.73 -13.48 15.07
CA THR A 160 -7.54 -12.91 16.42
C THR A 160 -8.58 -11.86 16.78
N LEU A 161 -9.31 -11.32 15.80
CA LEU A 161 -10.34 -10.29 16.01
C LEU A 161 -11.72 -10.89 16.32
N GLY A 162 -11.86 -12.22 16.28
CA GLY A 162 -13.11 -12.91 16.63
C GLY A 162 -14.30 -12.43 15.80
N SER A 163 -15.42 -12.12 16.48
CA SER A 163 -16.65 -11.63 15.85
C SER A 163 -16.55 -10.22 15.27
N ALA A 164 -15.46 -9.48 15.55
CA ALA A 164 -15.24 -8.17 14.97
C ALA A 164 -14.65 -8.22 13.55
N ALA A 165 -14.37 -9.42 13.03
CA ALA A 165 -13.91 -9.67 11.68
C ALA A 165 -14.81 -10.66 10.94
N ARG A 166 -14.91 -10.50 9.62
CA ARG A 166 -15.51 -11.49 8.73
C ARG A 166 -14.77 -11.58 7.40
N TYR A 167 -15.09 -12.59 6.62
CA TYR A 167 -14.62 -12.73 5.25
C TYR A 167 -15.81 -12.73 4.30
N ASP A 168 -15.76 -11.85 3.31
CA ASP A 168 -16.69 -11.77 2.20
C ASP A 168 -16.00 -12.25 0.92
N SER A 169 -16.69 -13.03 0.08
CA SER A 169 -16.06 -13.63 -1.12
C SER A 169 -15.79 -12.62 -2.24
N ASP A 170 -16.54 -11.52 -2.28
CA ASP A 170 -16.45 -10.50 -3.32
C ASP A 170 -15.54 -9.34 -2.90
N ILE A 171 -15.54 -8.99 -1.60
CA ILE A 171 -14.79 -7.86 -1.04
C ILE A 171 -13.48 -8.30 -0.36
N GLY A 172 -13.44 -9.49 0.24
CA GLY A 172 -12.32 -10.00 1.04
C GLY A 172 -12.53 -9.84 2.54
N TYR A 173 -11.45 -9.67 3.29
CA TYR A 173 -11.54 -9.51 4.75
C TYR A 173 -12.19 -8.17 5.11
N GLN A 174 -13.05 -8.20 6.12
CA GLN A 174 -13.74 -7.04 6.65
C GLN A 174 -13.63 -7.02 8.18
N VAL A 175 -13.78 -5.84 8.75
CA VAL A 175 -13.75 -5.57 10.18
C VAL A 175 -14.88 -4.60 10.50
N LEU A 176 -15.51 -4.74 11.67
CA LEU A 176 -16.53 -3.78 12.11
C LEU A 176 -15.94 -2.36 12.09
N CYS A 177 -16.65 -1.42 11.48
CA CYS A 177 -16.17 -0.05 11.28
C CYS A 177 -15.84 0.69 12.58
N LYS A 178 -16.41 0.25 13.72
CA LYS A 178 -16.13 0.79 15.06
C LYS A 178 -15.01 0.05 15.81
N HIS A 179 -14.60 -1.13 15.33
CA HIS A 179 -13.65 -1.96 16.05
C HIS A 179 -12.25 -1.34 16.03
N ALA A 180 -11.76 -0.94 17.21
CA ALA A 180 -10.46 -0.34 17.36
C ALA A 180 -9.39 -1.40 17.69
N VAL A 181 -8.59 -1.78 16.69
CA VAL A 181 -7.42 -2.67 16.86
C VAL A 181 -6.11 -1.92 16.59
N ILE A 182 -5.09 -2.16 17.41
CA ILE A 182 -3.76 -1.58 17.22
C ILE A 182 -2.85 -2.63 16.57
N ILE A 183 -2.50 -2.40 15.30
CA ILE A 183 -1.57 -3.27 14.58
C ILE A 183 -0.24 -2.55 14.36
N GLY A 184 0.87 -3.16 14.79
CA GLY A 184 2.22 -2.66 14.57
C GLY A 184 3.01 -3.52 13.60
N PHE A 185 3.82 -2.90 12.74
CA PHE A 185 4.77 -3.57 11.87
C PHE A 185 6.19 -3.35 12.40
N VAL A 186 6.92 -4.42 12.67
CA VAL A 186 8.27 -4.36 13.26
C VAL A 186 9.33 -4.69 12.22
N PHE A 187 10.20 -3.72 11.90
CA PHE A 187 11.23 -3.87 10.87
C PHE A 187 12.65 -3.89 11.45
N GLY A 188 13.52 -4.58 10.70
CA GLY A 188 14.96 -4.33 10.71
C GLY A 188 15.71 -4.63 12.00
N PHE A 189 17.01 -4.33 11.98
CA PHE A 189 17.90 -4.40 13.13
C PHE A 189 18.69 -3.09 13.22
N PRO A 190 18.52 -2.27 14.28
CA PRO A 190 17.69 -2.51 15.46
C PRO A 190 16.19 -2.52 15.13
N ALA A 191 15.43 -3.38 15.84
CA ALA A 191 14.00 -3.51 15.66
C ALA A 191 13.29 -2.18 15.99
N ARG A 192 12.40 -1.76 15.10
CA ARG A 192 11.54 -0.61 15.31
C ARG A 192 10.12 -0.94 14.85
N GLU A 193 9.18 -0.61 15.71
CA GLU A 193 7.74 -0.75 15.46
C GLU A 193 7.17 0.54 14.86
N PHE A 194 6.28 0.39 13.88
CA PHE A 194 5.42 1.45 13.36
C PHE A 194 3.97 0.99 13.46
N ARG A 195 3.18 1.73 14.24
CA ARG A 195 1.78 1.38 14.51
C ARG A 195 0.86 2.05 13.51
N LEU A 196 -0.18 1.33 13.14
CA LEU A 196 -1.22 1.80 12.26
C LEU A 196 -2.31 2.53 13.05
N HIS A 197 -2.84 3.58 12.46
CA HIS A 197 -4.06 4.22 12.93
C HIS A 197 -5.22 3.22 12.72
N PRO A 198 -6.14 3.02 13.68
CA PRO A 198 -7.20 2.02 13.52
C PRO A 198 -8.08 2.22 12.27
N ALA A 199 -8.28 3.47 11.83
CA ALA A 199 -8.96 3.79 10.57
C ALA A 199 -8.26 3.22 9.31
N ASP A 200 -6.95 2.98 9.34
CA ASP A 200 -6.24 2.34 8.23
C ASP A 200 -6.41 0.80 8.27
N ILE A 201 -6.99 0.24 9.34
CA ILE A 201 -7.40 -1.18 9.44
C ILE A 201 -8.90 -1.32 9.13
N ALA A 202 -9.74 -0.48 9.72
CA ALA A 202 -11.16 -0.35 9.42
C ALA A 202 -11.35 0.62 8.23
N TRP A 203 -10.91 0.18 7.05
CA TRP A 203 -10.76 1.01 5.85
C TRP A 203 -12.11 1.35 5.19
N ALA A 204 -12.72 2.45 5.65
CA ALA A 204 -14.04 2.89 5.18
C ALA A 204 -14.04 3.46 3.75
N GLU A 205 -12.91 4.00 3.26
CA GLU A 205 -12.82 4.50 1.87
C GLU A 205 -12.96 3.37 0.83
N GLY A 206 -12.71 2.11 1.23
CA GLY A 206 -12.95 0.92 0.42
C GLY A 206 -14.43 0.59 0.22
N GLY A 207 -15.33 1.26 0.95
CA GLY A 207 -16.74 0.97 1.04
C GLY A 207 -17.12 0.40 2.42
N THR A 208 -18.38 0.60 2.79
CA THR A 208 -18.97 0.08 4.02
C THR A 208 -20.29 -0.62 3.71
N GLU A 209 -20.52 -1.78 4.31
CA GLU A 209 -21.75 -2.56 4.16
C GLU A 209 -22.17 -3.10 5.53
N ASP A 210 -23.38 -2.78 5.99
CA ASP A 210 -23.94 -3.28 7.26
C ASP A 210 -22.98 -3.18 8.47
N GLU A 211 -22.39 -1.99 8.68
CA GLU A 211 -21.37 -1.69 9.72
C GLU A 211 -19.99 -2.31 9.49
N TRP A 212 -19.78 -3.05 8.41
CA TRP A 212 -18.47 -3.61 8.05
C TRP A 212 -17.69 -2.68 7.15
N CYS A 213 -16.45 -2.43 7.54
CA CYS A 213 -15.46 -1.73 6.74
C CYS A 213 -14.58 -2.75 6.04
N THR A 214 -14.11 -2.39 4.84
CA THR A 214 -13.06 -3.17 4.17
C THR A 214 -11.85 -3.28 5.10
N GLY A 215 -11.27 -4.46 5.21
CA GLY A 215 -10.03 -4.66 5.94
C GLY A 215 -8.87 -3.98 5.24
N GLY A 216 -8.13 -3.14 5.96
CA GLY A 216 -6.92 -2.47 5.47
C GLY A 216 -5.78 -3.43 5.13
N ILE A 217 -5.86 -4.67 5.61
CA ILE A 217 -4.93 -5.76 5.33
C ILE A 217 -5.69 -6.84 4.55
N GLN A 218 -5.20 -7.25 3.39
CA GLN A 218 -5.81 -8.28 2.55
C GLN A 218 -4.83 -9.38 2.19
N ALA A 219 -5.38 -10.58 1.95
CA ALA A 219 -4.59 -11.72 1.53
C ALA A 219 -4.28 -11.63 0.03
N ASN A 220 -3.01 -11.77 -0.34
CA ASN A 220 -2.60 -11.93 -1.73
C ASN A 220 -1.31 -12.75 -1.84
N ASP A 221 -1.46 -14.00 -2.26
CA ASP A 221 -0.32 -14.90 -2.48
C ASP A 221 0.44 -14.65 -3.79
N ASN A 222 -0.07 -13.76 -4.65
CA ASN A 222 0.53 -13.43 -5.96
C ASN A 222 1.48 -12.21 -5.91
N VAL A 223 1.84 -11.73 -4.71
CA VAL A 223 2.88 -10.71 -4.56
C VAL A 223 4.22 -11.36 -4.91
N ASN A 224 4.86 -10.89 -5.98
CA ASN A 224 6.12 -11.44 -6.48
C ASN A 224 7.34 -10.54 -6.18
N SER A 225 7.11 -9.30 -5.74
CA SER A 225 8.16 -8.33 -5.40
C SER A 225 8.68 -8.51 -3.97
N GLY A 226 7.99 -9.26 -3.12
CA GLY A 226 8.29 -9.54 -1.72
C GLY A 226 7.26 -10.52 -1.16
N ASP A 227 7.20 -10.65 0.17
CA ASP A 227 6.13 -11.40 0.84
C ASP A 227 4.95 -10.49 1.20
N TRP A 228 5.24 -9.23 1.53
CA TRP A 228 4.27 -8.21 1.91
C TRP A 228 4.38 -6.98 1.01
N LEU A 229 3.26 -6.39 0.65
CA LEU A 229 3.17 -5.10 -0.05
C LEU A 229 2.49 -4.09 0.88
N LEU A 230 3.22 -3.06 1.28
CA LEU A 230 2.77 -2.06 2.22
C LEU A 230 2.34 -0.81 1.45
N GLY A 231 1.04 -0.74 1.18
CA GLY A 231 0.40 0.38 0.48
C GLY A 231 0.09 1.58 1.38
N ASP A 232 -0.83 2.43 0.90
CA ASP A 232 -1.27 3.65 1.58
C ASP A 232 -1.74 3.41 3.01
N CYS A 233 -2.45 2.31 3.31
CA CYS A 233 -2.86 1.93 4.67
C CYS A 233 -1.66 1.84 5.64
N PHE A 234 -0.47 1.46 5.17
CA PHE A 234 0.75 1.57 5.98
C PHE A 234 1.38 2.96 5.84
N LEU A 235 1.54 3.45 4.60
CA LEU A 235 2.34 4.63 4.28
C LEU A 235 1.76 5.96 4.79
N ARG A 236 0.47 6.03 5.10
CA ARG A 236 -0.15 7.18 5.79
C ARG A 236 0.34 7.33 7.25
N ASN A 237 0.85 6.24 7.84
CA ASN A 237 1.32 6.18 9.23
C ASN A 237 2.78 6.59 9.41
N VAL A 238 3.50 6.84 8.32
CA VAL A 238 4.93 7.13 8.36
C VAL A 238 5.29 8.31 7.45
N TYR A 239 6.30 9.08 7.86
CA TYR A 239 7.05 9.92 6.93
C TYR A 239 8.19 9.04 6.39
N ALA A 240 8.14 8.73 5.10
CA ALA A 240 9.03 7.76 4.47
C ALA A 240 10.08 8.44 3.59
N ILE A 241 11.34 8.12 3.83
CA ILE A 241 12.51 8.66 3.16
C ILE A 241 13.20 7.54 2.42
N HIS A 242 13.45 7.72 1.13
CA HIS A 242 14.09 6.74 0.27
C HIS A 242 15.37 7.35 -0.29
N CYS A 243 16.51 6.86 0.17
CA CYS A 243 17.82 7.29 -0.29
C CYS A 243 18.38 6.28 -1.28
N TYR A 244 18.87 6.77 -2.42
CA TYR A 244 19.29 5.98 -3.57
C TYR A 244 20.72 5.47 -3.46
N SER A 245 21.61 6.19 -2.76
CA SER A 245 23.03 5.85 -2.70
C SER A 245 23.70 6.24 -1.36
N PRO A 246 24.02 5.28 -0.47
CA PRO A 246 23.63 3.87 -0.55
C PRO A 246 22.10 3.72 -0.40
N PRO A 247 21.49 2.65 -0.97
CA PRO A 247 20.07 2.36 -0.77
C PRO A 247 19.66 2.21 0.69
N SER A 248 18.83 3.13 1.19
CA SER A 248 18.27 3.08 2.54
C SER A 248 16.85 3.64 2.60
N ILE A 249 16.08 3.16 3.58
CA ILE A 249 14.76 3.69 3.91
C ILE A 249 14.80 4.27 5.32
N GLY A 250 14.42 5.54 5.46
CA GLY A 250 14.19 6.19 6.74
C GLY A 250 12.70 6.28 7.02
N LEU A 251 12.26 5.89 8.22
CA LEU A 251 10.87 5.96 8.64
C LEU A 251 10.75 6.73 9.96
N LEU A 252 9.79 7.66 10.01
CA LEU A 252 9.35 8.36 11.22
C LEU A 252 7.86 8.08 11.44
N SER A 253 7.45 7.71 12.66
CA SER A 253 6.03 7.50 12.97
C SER A 253 5.26 8.82 12.88
N MET A 254 4.17 8.81 12.14
CA MET A 254 3.22 9.92 12.02
C MET A 254 1.91 9.64 12.76
N THR A 255 1.73 8.41 13.21
CA THR A 255 0.65 7.99 14.09
C THR A 255 1.20 7.89 15.51
N THR A 256 0.57 8.61 16.44
CA THR A 256 0.94 8.62 17.86
C THR A 256 -0.19 8.02 18.69
N PHE A 257 0.20 7.37 19.78
CA PHE A 257 -0.73 6.79 20.75
C PHE A 257 -0.51 7.49 22.10
N PRO A 258 -1.59 7.80 22.84
CA PRO A 258 -2.97 7.32 22.63
C PRO A 258 -3.82 8.12 21.63
N GLU A 259 -3.31 9.21 21.04
CA GLU A 259 -4.14 10.19 20.31
C GLU A 259 -4.89 9.58 19.12
N ALA A 260 -4.25 8.71 18.33
CA ALA A 260 -4.88 8.03 17.20
C ALA A 260 -6.09 7.15 17.61
N LEU A 261 -6.01 6.53 18.80
CA LEU A 261 -7.11 5.72 19.31
C LEU A 261 -8.27 6.59 19.78
N GLU A 262 -7.95 7.70 20.45
CA GLU A 262 -8.94 8.69 20.89
C GLU A 262 -9.65 9.35 19.71
N GLU A 263 -8.91 9.72 18.66
CA GLU A 263 -9.45 10.25 17.40
C GLU A 263 -10.41 9.25 16.75
N PHE A 264 -9.97 7.99 16.60
CA PHE A 264 -10.78 6.94 16.00
C PHE A 264 -12.09 6.72 16.77
N ARG A 265 -12.04 6.61 18.11
CA ARG A 265 -13.22 6.42 18.96
C ARG A 265 -14.15 7.63 18.96
N ALA A 266 -13.61 8.84 18.90
CA ALA A 266 -14.41 10.05 18.78
C ALA A 266 -15.17 10.10 17.44
N GLU A 267 -14.59 9.58 16.37
CA GLU A 267 -15.22 9.53 15.04
C GLU A 267 -16.20 8.35 14.89
N ARG A 268 -15.82 7.16 15.36
CA ARG A 268 -16.50 5.88 15.04
C ARG A 268 -17.30 5.29 16.20
N GLY A 269 -17.10 5.79 17.41
CA GLY A 269 -17.62 5.21 18.64
C GLY A 269 -16.71 4.11 19.20
N ASP A 270 -17.06 3.60 20.37
CA ASP A 270 -16.41 2.46 20.98
C ASP A 270 -16.99 1.14 20.46
N ASP A 271 -16.17 0.09 20.48
CA ASP A 271 -16.61 -1.29 20.42
C ASP A 271 -17.76 -1.46 21.42
N GLY A 272 -18.96 -1.81 20.94
CA GLY A 272 -20.07 -2.04 21.85
C GLY A 272 -19.69 -3.16 22.79
N GLU A 273 -19.77 -2.94 24.10
CA GLU A 273 -20.03 -4.04 25.02
C GLU A 273 -21.36 -4.64 24.54
N ASP A 274 -21.30 -5.80 23.87
CA ASP A 274 -22.50 -6.59 23.70
C ASP A 274 -23.03 -6.81 25.11
N GLY A 275 -24.14 -6.15 25.42
CA GLY A 275 -24.87 -6.37 26.64
C GLY A 275 -25.23 -7.84 26.65
N GLY A 276 -24.53 -8.61 27.49
CA GLY A 276 -24.82 -10.00 27.71
C GLY A 276 -26.22 -10.14 28.29
N ASP A 277 -27.19 -10.34 27.42
CA ASP A 277 -28.28 -11.27 27.70
C ASP A 277 -27.92 -12.56 26.98
N GLY A 278 -27.57 -13.56 27.80
CA GLY A 278 -27.29 -14.90 27.32
C GLY A 278 -28.56 -15.51 26.75
N ASP A 279 -28.53 -15.77 25.44
CA ASP A 279 -29.25 -16.88 24.87
C ASP A 279 -28.23 -17.76 24.14
N ASP A 280 -28.00 -18.94 24.71
CA ASP A 280 -27.34 -20.06 24.06
C ASP A 280 -28.09 -20.36 22.75
N ASP A 281 -27.46 -20.08 21.61
CA ASP A 281 -27.74 -20.83 20.40
C ASP A 281 -26.41 -21.24 19.75
N SER A 282 -25.87 -22.33 20.29
CA SER A 282 -24.78 -23.07 19.69
C SER A 282 -25.30 -23.77 18.44
N ASP A 283 -25.26 -23.11 17.29
CA ASP A 283 -25.34 -23.84 16.02
C ASP A 283 -24.64 -23.10 14.87
N LEU A 284 -24.00 -23.91 14.01
CA LEU A 284 -23.33 -23.57 12.76
C LEU A 284 -21.85 -23.14 12.80
N VAL A 285 -21.00 -24.07 13.25
CA VAL A 285 -19.69 -24.27 12.60
C VAL A 285 -19.68 -25.67 11.95
N SER A 286 -20.05 -25.73 10.67
CA SER A 286 -19.54 -26.78 9.78
C SER A 286 -19.72 -26.40 8.30
N ALA A 287 -18.68 -25.85 7.70
CA ALA A 287 -18.47 -25.98 6.26
C ALA A 287 -17.04 -26.48 6.05
N VAL A 288 -16.93 -27.79 5.85
CA VAL A 288 -15.72 -28.47 5.43
C VAL A 288 -15.45 -28.10 3.96
N VAL A 289 -14.17 -27.84 3.72
CA VAL A 289 -13.49 -27.53 2.46
C VAL A 289 -13.85 -28.53 1.35
N ASP A 290 -14.27 -28.02 0.20
CA ASP A 290 -13.92 -28.65 -1.08
C ASP A 290 -12.89 -27.77 -1.79
N GLY A 291 -11.78 -28.39 -2.13
CA GLY A 291 -10.59 -27.76 -2.67
C GLY A 291 -10.60 -27.81 -4.17
N SER A 292 -11.24 -26.84 -4.81
CA SER A 292 -10.90 -26.40 -6.17
C SER A 292 -11.81 -25.25 -6.58
N ASP A 293 -11.53 -24.02 -6.15
CA ASP A 293 -12.22 -22.88 -6.76
C ASP A 293 -11.30 -21.70 -7.02
N ARG A 294 -11.53 -21.13 -8.20
CA ARG A 294 -10.69 -20.20 -8.93
C ARG A 294 -10.66 -18.86 -8.19
N TRP A 295 -9.47 -18.48 -7.74
CA TRP A 295 -9.18 -17.19 -7.14
C TRP A 295 -9.25 -16.09 -8.21
N ALA A 296 -10.41 -15.45 -8.33
CA ALA A 296 -10.57 -14.26 -9.15
C ALA A 296 -10.87 -13.07 -8.23
N THR A 297 -9.94 -12.10 -8.29
CA THR A 297 -10.13 -10.65 -8.08
C THR A 297 -10.34 -10.09 -6.67
N ALA A 298 -9.24 -9.93 -5.93
CA ALA A 298 -8.98 -8.71 -5.13
C ALA A 298 -8.24 -7.64 -5.98
N THR A 299 -8.50 -7.60 -7.29
CA THR A 299 -7.82 -6.72 -8.26
C THR A 299 -8.40 -5.30 -8.26
N GLY A 300 -9.44 -5.00 -7.47
CA GLY A 300 -10.04 -3.68 -7.39
C GLY A 300 -9.18 -2.61 -6.70
N TYR A 301 -8.21 -3.01 -5.87
CA TYR A 301 -7.45 -2.10 -4.99
C TYR A 301 -5.94 -2.05 -5.26
N VAL A 302 -5.49 -2.77 -6.29
CA VAL A 302 -4.11 -2.69 -6.79
C VAL A 302 -4.15 -1.96 -8.11
N LYS A 303 -3.46 -0.82 -8.24
CA LYS A 303 -3.18 -0.23 -9.56
C LYS A 303 -2.17 -1.13 -10.25
N ARG A 304 -2.66 -2.24 -10.81
CA ARG A 304 -1.83 -3.37 -11.22
C ARG A 304 -0.95 -2.97 -12.40
N TRP A 305 0.37 -3.04 -12.20
CA TRP A 305 1.34 -3.16 -13.27
C TRP A 305 1.79 -4.63 -13.32
N GLU A 306 1.21 -5.42 -14.23
CA GLU A 306 1.81 -6.69 -14.61
C GLU A 306 2.99 -6.45 -15.56
N GLN A 307 4.05 -7.24 -15.38
CA GLN A 307 5.23 -7.28 -16.25
C GLN A 307 4.80 -7.35 -17.74
N PRO A 308 5.50 -6.66 -18.67
CA PRO A 308 5.21 -6.82 -20.09
C PRO A 308 5.49 -8.27 -20.51
N PRO A 309 4.66 -8.89 -21.37
CA PRO A 309 4.96 -10.19 -21.95
C PRO A 309 6.30 -10.10 -22.69
N SER A 310 7.16 -11.09 -22.46
CA SER A 310 8.38 -11.25 -23.24
C SER A 310 8.04 -11.46 -24.71
N GLY A 311 8.32 -10.46 -25.55
CA GLY A 311 8.51 -10.66 -26.99
C GLY A 311 7.41 -10.09 -27.90
N THR A 312 7.90 -9.30 -28.87
CA THR A 312 7.33 -9.04 -30.20
C THR A 312 6.60 -7.70 -30.42
N ALA A 313 7.40 -6.74 -30.89
CA ALA A 313 7.18 -5.86 -32.04
C ALA A 313 5.79 -5.26 -32.32
N ALA A 314 5.77 -3.94 -32.36
CA ALA A 314 4.75 -3.11 -32.99
C ALA A 314 4.39 -3.60 -34.41
N ARG A 315 3.10 -3.88 -34.65
CA ARG A 315 2.47 -3.76 -35.98
C ARG A 315 0.99 -3.36 -35.87
N VAL A 316 0.63 -2.44 -36.76
CA VAL A 316 -0.69 -1.83 -36.99
C VAL A 316 -1.57 -2.74 -37.88
N PHE A 317 -2.86 -2.87 -37.55
CA PHE A 317 -4.07 -2.68 -38.41
C PHE A 317 -5.32 -3.41 -37.84
N GLY A 318 -6.49 -2.73 -37.87
CA GLY A 318 -7.74 -3.31 -38.40
C GLY A 318 -8.87 -3.83 -37.47
N THR A 319 -9.71 -2.91 -36.99
CA THR A 319 -11.21 -2.88 -36.99
C THR A 319 -12.14 -4.04 -36.51
N VAL A 320 -13.14 -3.59 -35.71
CA VAL A 320 -14.55 -4.04 -35.39
C VAL A 320 -14.85 -5.35 -34.60
N ALA A 321 -15.51 -5.19 -33.44
CA ALA A 321 -16.94 -5.51 -33.18
C ALA A 321 -17.24 -6.21 -31.83
N GLY A 322 -17.97 -5.51 -30.95
CA GLY A 322 -19.13 -6.05 -30.22
C GLY A 322 -18.91 -6.76 -28.88
N GLY A 323 -19.59 -6.28 -27.82
CA GLY A 323 -19.92 -7.08 -26.64
C GLY A 323 -20.11 -6.27 -25.36
N PHE A 324 -21.37 -6.09 -24.96
CA PHE A 324 -21.85 -5.34 -23.79
C PHE A 324 -21.47 -5.98 -22.43
N GLY A 325 -21.32 -5.15 -21.38
CA GLY A 325 -21.34 -5.55 -19.97
C GLY A 325 -21.35 -4.32 -19.05
N PHE A 326 -22.32 -4.25 -18.13
CA PHE A 326 -22.81 -3.04 -17.46
C PHE A 326 -21.90 -2.40 -16.41
N VAL A 327 -22.08 -1.08 -16.25
CA VAL A 327 -21.57 -0.20 -15.19
C VAL A 327 -22.53 -0.23 -14.00
N VAL A 328 -21.99 -0.30 -12.78
CA VAL A 328 -22.66 0.23 -11.57
C VAL A 328 -21.71 1.25 -10.96
N GLY A 329 -22.17 2.49 -10.84
CA GLY A 329 -21.46 3.59 -10.22
C GLY A 329 -22.16 4.08 -8.96
N GLY A 330 -21.37 4.59 -8.02
CA GLY A 330 -21.76 5.41 -6.86
C GLY A 330 -20.51 6.16 -6.37
N ILE A 331 -20.24 7.34 -6.93
CA ILE A 331 -20.42 8.70 -6.38
C ILE A 331 -19.61 9.01 -5.12
N GLY A 332 -18.68 9.97 -5.29
CA GLY A 332 -17.99 10.71 -4.25
C GLY A 332 -17.00 11.73 -4.82
N ALA A 333 -17.41 12.54 -5.81
CA ALA A 333 -16.56 13.57 -6.41
C ALA A 333 -16.79 14.94 -5.75
N ALA A 334 -15.82 15.42 -4.97
CA ALA A 334 -15.75 16.81 -4.57
C ALA A 334 -15.03 17.63 -5.66
N SER A 335 -15.79 18.55 -6.24
CA SER A 335 -15.44 19.42 -7.35
C SER A 335 -14.65 20.65 -6.92
N TRP A 336 -13.65 21.06 -7.72
CA TRP A 336 -13.29 22.47 -7.91
C TRP A 336 -13.17 22.80 -9.40
N ARG A 337 -13.97 23.79 -9.83
CA ARG A 337 -13.94 24.40 -11.15
C ARG A 337 -12.83 25.45 -11.19
N PHE A 338 -12.08 25.52 -12.28
CA PHE A 338 -11.70 26.82 -12.84
C PHE A 338 -11.82 26.84 -14.37
N TRP A 339 -12.40 27.94 -14.82
CA TRP A 339 -12.81 28.29 -16.17
C TRP A 339 -11.59 28.61 -17.05
N ARG A 340 -11.67 28.28 -18.35
CA ARG A 340 -10.71 28.75 -19.37
C ARG A 340 -11.07 30.16 -19.82
N GLY A 341 -10.06 30.99 -20.05
CA GLY A 341 -10.21 32.25 -20.78
C GLY A 341 -8.85 32.86 -21.11
N VAL A 342 -8.43 32.62 -22.37
CA VAL A 342 -7.33 33.25 -23.15
C VAL A 342 -5.92 33.12 -22.59
#